data_AF-A0A7Y0N4D1-F1
#
_entry.id   AF-A0A7Y0N4D1-F1
#
_cell.length_a   1.000
_cell.length_b   1.000
_cell.length_c   1.000
_cell.angle_alpha   90.00
_cell.angle_beta   90.00
_cell.angle_gamma   90.00
#
_symmetry.space_group_name_H-M   'P 1'
#
loop_
_entity.id
_entity.type
_entity.pdbx_description
1 polymer ?
#
loop_
_entity_poly.entity_id
_entity_poly.type
_entity_poly.pdbx_seq_one_letter_code
_entity_poly.pdbx_strand_id
1 'polypeptide(L)'
;KQSSVLILGAGGLGCASSQYLATAGVGNITFIDDDIVELSNLQRQVLHHDADIGRKKVDSAADALRELNPHIEVNTVAKRLDDTQLQALIEQHTVVVDASDNVDTRNQLNRLCFATKTPLISGAAIRMEGQVSVFTYDDP
;
A
#
# COMPACT_ATOMS: atom_id res chain seq x y z
N LYS A 1 -11.45 -13.05 9.47
CA LYS A 1 -10.11 -12.68 9.98
C LYS A 1 -10.13 -11.17 10.22
N GLN A 2 -9.61 -10.66 11.34
CA GLN A 2 -9.87 -9.26 11.77
C GLN A 2 -8.78 -8.24 11.41
N SER A 3 -7.63 -8.66 10.88
CA SER A 3 -6.54 -7.72 10.52
C SER A 3 -6.80 -7.01 9.18
N SER A 4 -6.57 -5.70 9.16
CA SER A 4 -6.73 -4.82 8.00
C SER A 4 -5.46 -4.00 7.75
N VAL A 5 -5.01 -3.90 6.49
CA VAL A 5 -3.78 -3.19 6.11
C VAL A 5 -4.09 -2.11 5.09
N LEU A 6 -3.65 -0.89 5.37
CA LEU A 6 -3.68 0.21 4.40
C LEU A 6 -2.32 0.30 3.70
N ILE A 7 -2.27 0.25 2.39
CA ILE A 7 -1.04 0.32 1.59
C ILE A 7 -1.09 1.54 0.68
N LEU A 8 -0.15 2.46 0.87
CA LEU A 8 0.02 3.62 -0.02
C LEU A 8 1.11 3.32 -1.03
N GLY A 9 0.73 3.24 -2.30
CA GLY A 9 1.57 2.83 -3.41
C GLY A 9 1.28 1.39 -3.85
N ALA A 10 0.84 1.24 -5.09
CA ALA A 10 0.70 -0.02 -5.80
C ALA A 10 1.94 -0.30 -6.70
N GLY A 11 3.03 0.45 -6.50
CA GLY A 11 4.32 0.25 -7.18
C GLY A 11 5.09 -0.97 -6.70
N GLY A 12 6.43 -0.97 -6.88
CA GLY A 12 7.25 -2.17 -6.64
C GLY A 12 7.20 -2.67 -5.20
N LEU A 13 7.25 -1.76 -4.22
CA LEU A 13 7.16 -2.08 -2.79
C LEU A 13 5.76 -2.56 -2.40
N GLY A 14 4.71 -1.94 -2.95
CA GLY A 14 3.32 -2.33 -2.72
C GLY A 14 3.01 -3.70 -3.32
N CYS A 15 3.48 -3.95 -4.54
CA CYS A 15 3.40 -5.26 -5.20
C CYS A 15 4.09 -6.34 -4.37
N ALA A 16 5.32 -6.10 -3.92
CA ALA A 16 6.09 -7.10 -3.18
C ALA A 16 5.46 -7.43 -1.82
N SER A 17 5.04 -6.41 -1.07
CA SER A 17 4.49 -6.62 0.28
C SER A 17 3.09 -7.24 0.27
N SER A 18 2.20 -6.74 -0.58
CA SER A 18 0.78 -7.12 -0.57
C SER A 18 0.51 -8.57 -0.97
N GLN A 19 1.31 -9.17 -1.86
CA GLN A 19 1.18 -10.59 -2.23
C GLN A 19 1.32 -11.51 -1.02
N TYR A 20 2.28 -11.23 -0.15
CA TYR A 20 2.50 -12.03 1.07
C TYR A 20 1.44 -11.75 2.13
N LEU A 21 0.95 -10.52 2.24
CA LEU A 21 -0.19 -10.19 3.12
C LEU A 21 -1.47 -10.91 2.67
N ALA A 22 -1.75 -10.93 1.37
CA ALA A 22 -2.90 -11.62 0.79
C ALA A 22 -2.83 -13.13 1.02
N THR A 23 -1.69 -13.77 0.76
CA THR A 23 -1.51 -15.21 0.91
C THR A 23 -1.42 -15.67 2.38
N ALA A 24 -0.88 -14.83 3.29
CA ALA A 24 -1.02 -15.03 4.74
C ALA A 24 -2.49 -14.90 5.20
N GLY A 25 -3.32 -14.26 4.37
CA GLY A 25 -4.74 -14.09 4.56
C GLY A 25 -5.06 -12.99 5.55
N VAL A 26 -4.37 -11.84 5.45
CA VAL A 26 -4.91 -10.58 5.96
C VAL A 26 -6.31 -10.39 5.39
N GLY A 27 -7.29 -10.08 6.25
CA GLY A 27 -8.70 -10.13 5.87
C GLY A 27 -9.11 -8.99 4.94
N ASN A 28 -8.51 -7.81 5.13
CA ASN A 28 -8.83 -6.61 4.35
C ASN A 28 -7.53 -5.88 3.97
N ILE A 29 -7.37 -5.56 2.69
CA ILE A 29 -6.27 -4.74 2.16
C ILE A 29 -6.87 -3.55 1.41
N THR A 30 -6.48 -2.34 1.78
CA THR A 30 -6.86 -1.13 1.04
C THR A 30 -5.65 -0.56 0.34
N PHE A 31 -5.72 -0.35 -0.98
CA PHE A 31 -4.70 0.35 -1.75
C PHE A 31 -5.07 1.81 -2.00
N ILE A 32 -4.07 2.69 -1.91
CA ILE A 32 -4.13 4.07 -2.40
C ILE A 32 -2.99 4.28 -3.40
N ASP A 33 -3.30 4.60 -4.64
CA ASP A 33 -2.35 4.97 -5.68
C ASP A 33 -3.10 5.73 -6.79
N ASP A 34 -2.56 6.85 -7.29
CA ASP A 34 -3.20 7.67 -8.32
C ASP A 34 -2.67 7.42 -9.73
N ASP A 35 -1.71 6.52 -9.90
CA ASP A 35 -1.11 6.20 -11.19
C ASP A 35 -1.87 5.12 -11.97
N ILE A 36 -1.48 5.03 -13.24
CA ILE A 36 -1.85 3.96 -14.16
C ILE A 36 -0.66 3.01 -14.41
N VAL A 37 -0.96 1.80 -14.86
CA VAL A 37 0.06 0.81 -15.25
C VAL A 37 0.72 1.24 -16.55
N GLU A 38 2.05 1.27 -16.55
CA GLU A 38 2.88 1.58 -17.72
C GLU A 38 3.86 0.44 -18.00
N LEU A 39 4.26 0.27 -19.27
CA LEU A 39 5.26 -0.73 -19.66
C LEU A 39 6.58 -0.57 -18.89
N SER A 40 7.00 0.68 -18.65
CA SER A 40 8.22 1.06 -17.92
C SER A 40 8.20 0.69 -16.43
N ASN A 41 7.06 0.18 -15.93
CA ASN A 41 6.84 -0.17 -14.54
C ASN A 41 6.90 -1.70 -14.32
N LEU A 42 6.62 -2.49 -15.36
CA LEU A 42 6.41 -3.94 -15.25
C LEU A 42 7.65 -4.72 -14.78
N GLN A 43 8.87 -4.24 -15.06
CA GLN A 43 10.11 -4.92 -14.64
C GLN A 43 10.30 -5.01 -13.12
N ARG A 44 9.49 -4.29 -12.33
CA ARG A 44 9.55 -4.30 -10.86
C ARG A 44 8.19 -4.34 -10.16
N GLN A 45 7.09 -4.16 -10.89
CA GLN A 45 5.73 -4.12 -10.35
C GLN A 45 4.98 -5.40 -10.73
N VAL A 46 5.34 -6.50 -10.08
CA VAL A 46 5.00 -7.87 -10.50
C VAL A 46 3.52 -8.25 -10.32
N LEU A 47 2.68 -7.39 -9.75
CA LEU A 47 1.22 -7.59 -9.78
C LEU A 47 0.58 -7.20 -11.11
N HIS A 48 1.28 -6.40 -11.92
CA HIS A 48 0.76 -5.87 -13.16
C HIS A 48 1.32 -6.64 -14.35
N HIS A 49 0.50 -6.82 -15.38
CA HIS A 49 0.86 -7.53 -16.60
C HIS A 49 0.71 -6.63 -17.82
N ASP A 50 1.22 -7.05 -18.99
CA ASP A 50 1.06 -6.32 -20.25
C ASP A 50 -0.41 -5.99 -20.57
N ALA A 51 -1.34 -6.88 -20.22
CA ALA A 51 -2.77 -6.70 -20.41
C ALA A 51 -3.37 -5.57 -19.53
N ASP A 52 -2.65 -5.15 -18.49
CA ASP A 52 -3.11 -4.11 -17.57
C ASP A 52 -2.65 -2.70 -17.96
N ILE A 53 -1.81 -2.55 -18.98
CA ILE A 53 -1.28 -1.23 -19.39
C ILE A 53 -2.44 -0.26 -19.67
N GLY A 54 -2.39 0.92 -19.04
CA GLY A 54 -3.44 1.94 -19.09
C GLY A 54 -4.56 1.79 -18.06
N ARG A 55 -4.63 0.67 -17.33
CA ARG A 55 -5.52 0.53 -16.16
C ARG A 55 -4.92 1.24 -14.95
N LYS A 56 -5.77 1.62 -13.99
CA LYS A 56 -5.33 2.12 -12.68
C LYS A 56 -4.53 1.04 -11.96
N LYS A 57 -3.40 1.40 -11.35
CA LYS A 57 -2.55 0.44 -10.64
C LYS A 57 -3.30 -0.24 -9.50
N VAL A 58 -4.08 0.51 -8.73
CA VAL A 58 -4.88 -0.05 -7.62
C VAL A 58 -5.86 -1.13 -8.08
N ASP A 59 -6.47 -0.98 -9.25
CA ASP A 59 -7.46 -1.93 -9.76
C ASP A 59 -6.77 -3.20 -10.27
N SER A 60 -5.67 -3.06 -11.03
CA SER A 60 -4.86 -4.21 -11.48
C SER A 60 -4.27 -4.99 -10.28
N ALA A 61 -3.74 -4.28 -9.28
CA ALA A 61 -3.25 -4.91 -8.05
C ALA A 61 -4.36 -5.66 -7.30
N ALA A 62 -5.55 -5.05 -7.18
CA ALA A 62 -6.66 -5.68 -6.48
C ALA A 62 -7.14 -6.97 -7.16
N ASP A 63 -7.21 -6.97 -8.49
CA ASP A 63 -7.57 -8.19 -9.25
C ASP A 63 -6.54 -9.29 -9.02
N ALA A 64 -5.25 -8.98 -9.15
CA ALA A 64 -4.17 -9.94 -8.92
C ALA A 64 -4.16 -10.51 -7.49
N LEU A 65 -4.43 -9.69 -6.47
CA LEU A 65 -4.53 -10.18 -5.08
C LEU A 65 -5.75 -11.08 -4.85
N ARG A 66 -6.88 -10.79 -5.49
CA ARG A 66 -8.09 -11.63 -5.40
C ARG A 66 -7.89 -12.97 -6.12
N GLU A 67 -7.11 -13.01 -7.19
CA GLU A 67 -6.68 -14.26 -7.82
C GLU A 67 -5.80 -15.10 -6.88
N LEU A 68 -4.87 -14.46 -6.16
CA LEU A 68 -4.02 -15.15 -5.17
C LEU A 68 -4.80 -15.68 -3.97
N ASN A 69 -5.78 -14.92 -3.47
CA ASN A 69 -6.63 -15.35 -2.37
C ASN A 69 -8.05 -14.78 -2.50
N PRO A 70 -9.04 -15.57 -2.96
CA PRO A 70 -10.40 -15.10 -3.16
C PRO A 70 -11.18 -14.87 -1.85
N HIS A 71 -10.58 -15.15 -0.69
CA HIS A 71 -11.22 -15.01 0.62
C HIS A 71 -10.87 -13.70 1.35
N ILE A 72 -10.12 -12.80 0.72
CA ILE A 72 -9.79 -11.48 1.27
C ILE A 72 -10.65 -10.40 0.62
N GLU A 73 -10.85 -9.31 1.36
CA GLU A 73 -11.40 -8.08 0.82
C GLU A 73 -10.26 -7.19 0.33
N VAL A 74 -10.39 -6.66 -0.89
CA VAL A 74 -9.44 -5.67 -1.42
C VAL A 74 -10.20 -4.42 -1.85
N ASN A 75 -9.88 -3.29 -1.24
CA ASN A 75 -10.46 -1.98 -1.51
C ASN A 75 -9.46 -1.10 -2.25
N THR A 76 -9.94 -0.22 -3.13
CA THR A 76 -9.09 0.63 -3.97
C THR A 76 -9.48 2.10 -3.89
N VAL A 77 -8.46 2.97 -3.82
CA VAL A 77 -8.60 4.42 -3.86
C VAL A 77 -7.66 4.97 -4.92
N ALA A 78 -8.21 5.25 -6.10
CA ALA A 78 -7.47 5.71 -7.28
C ALA A 78 -7.30 7.24 -7.30
N LYS A 79 -6.82 7.84 -6.21
CA LYS A 79 -6.58 9.28 -6.07
C LYS A 79 -5.69 9.59 -4.88
N ARG A 80 -5.08 10.78 -4.89
CA ARG A 80 -4.47 11.38 -3.69
C ARG A 80 -5.54 11.81 -2.70
N LEU A 81 -5.24 11.62 -1.42
CA LEU A 81 -6.12 12.00 -0.32
C LEU A 81 -5.55 13.18 0.46
N ASP A 82 -6.42 14.06 0.90
CA ASP A 82 -6.07 15.06 1.90
C ASP A 82 -5.93 14.42 3.29
N ASP A 83 -5.44 15.20 4.25
CA ASP A 83 -5.22 14.73 5.62
C ASP A 83 -6.49 14.18 6.27
N THR A 84 -7.65 14.80 6.03
CA THR A 84 -8.92 14.38 6.64
C THR A 84 -9.33 13.00 6.13
N GLN A 85 -9.28 12.83 4.81
CA GLN A 85 -9.66 11.58 4.14
C GLN A 85 -8.69 10.45 4.49
N LEU A 86 -7.38 10.74 4.48
CA LEU A 86 -6.36 9.75 4.77
C LEU A 86 -6.39 9.33 6.25
N GLN A 87 -6.56 10.29 7.17
CA GLN A 87 -6.70 9.98 8.59
C GLN A 87 -7.89 9.05 8.86
N ALA A 88 -9.05 9.33 8.26
CA ALA A 88 -10.24 8.50 8.42
C ALA A 88 -10.02 7.05 7.95
N LEU A 89 -9.20 6.84 6.91
CA LEU A 89 -8.81 5.49 6.49
C LEU A 89 -7.80 4.87 7.46
N ILE A 90 -6.78 5.62 7.88
CA ILE A 90 -5.77 5.12 8.83
C ILE A 90 -6.45 4.56 10.09
N GLU A 91 -7.42 5.28 10.66
CA GLU A 91 -8.18 4.87 11.85
C GLU A 91 -9.00 3.57 11.67
N GLN A 92 -9.27 3.16 10.43
CA GLN A 92 -9.99 1.92 10.11
C GLN A 92 -9.06 0.70 9.91
N HIS A 93 -7.74 0.92 9.89
CA HIS A 93 -6.76 -0.11 9.59
C HIS A 93 -5.88 -0.44 10.80
N THR A 94 -5.50 -1.71 10.91
CA THR A 94 -4.63 -2.18 12.02
C THR A 94 -3.17 -1.78 11.84
N VAL A 95 -2.73 -1.55 10.60
CA VAL A 95 -1.37 -1.13 10.27
C VAL A 95 -1.36 -0.44 8.91
N VAL A 96 -0.44 0.51 8.75
CA VAL A 96 -0.21 1.24 7.50
C VAL A 96 1.15 0.84 6.92
N VAL A 97 1.18 0.62 5.61
CA VAL A 97 2.40 0.36 4.83
C VAL A 97 2.63 1.55 3.89
N ASP A 98 3.71 2.29 4.13
CA ASP A 98 4.22 3.28 3.18
C ASP A 98 5.10 2.58 2.14
N ALA A 99 4.52 2.41 0.96
CA ALA A 99 5.18 1.94 -0.26
C ALA A 99 5.25 3.06 -1.33
N SER A 100 5.15 4.32 -0.90
CA SER A 100 5.22 5.49 -1.77
C SER A 100 6.68 5.82 -2.13
N ASP A 101 6.87 6.50 -3.25
CA ASP A 101 8.18 6.87 -3.78
C ASP A 101 8.54 8.34 -3.54
N ASN A 102 7.70 9.09 -2.81
CA ASN A 102 7.90 10.52 -2.58
C ASN A 102 7.89 10.88 -1.09
N VAL A 103 8.68 11.91 -0.77
CA VAL A 103 8.92 12.36 0.61
C VAL A 103 7.69 13.01 1.22
N ASP A 104 6.86 13.68 0.42
CA ASP A 104 5.67 14.39 0.92
C ASP A 104 4.62 13.41 1.46
N THR A 105 4.31 12.34 0.72
CA THR A 105 3.43 11.26 1.17
C THR A 105 3.99 10.57 2.41
N ARG A 106 5.29 10.28 2.44
CA ARG A 106 5.93 9.68 3.62
C ARG A 106 5.78 10.54 4.87
N ASN A 107 6.01 11.85 4.75
CA ASN A 107 5.87 12.77 5.86
C ASN A 107 4.41 12.92 6.30
N GLN A 108 3.48 12.96 5.33
CA GLN A 108 2.04 12.98 5.60
C GLN A 108 1.62 11.73 6.40
N LEU A 109 2.03 10.54 5.95
CA LEU A 109 1.73 9.28 6.64
C LEU A 109 2.32 9.23 8.02
N ASN A 110 3.60 9.58 8.19
CA ASN A 110 4.23 9.59 9.51
C ASN A 110 3.47 10.50 10.49
N ARG A 111 3.07 11.70 10.07
CA ARG A 111 2.31 12.64 10.91
C ARG A 111 0.96 12.06 11.31
N LEU A 112 0.20 11.52 10.36
CA LEU A 112 -1.16 11.02 10.61
C LEU A 112 -1.16 9.70 11.40
N CYS A 113 -0.22 8.80 11.10
CA CYS A 113 -0.05 7.56 11.86
C CYS A 113 0.38 7.83 13.31
N PHE A 114 1.29 8.80 13.52
CA PHE A 114 1.65 9.25 14.86
C PHE A 114 0.44 9.82 15.63
N ALA A 115 -0.39 10.65 14.98
CA ALA A 115 -1.57 11.26 15.61
C ALA A 115 -2.64 10.22 15.99
N THR A 116 -2.84 9.20 15.15
CA THR A 116 -3.82 8.12 15.37
C THR A 116 -3.26 6.95 16.18
N LYS A 117 -1.95 6.96 16.47
CA LYS A 117 -1.22 5.84 17.09
C LYS A 117 -1.35 4.52 16.33
N THR A 118 -1.52 4.61 15.00
CA THR A 118 -1.57 3.45 14.11
C THR A 118 -0.15 3.09 13.69
N PRO A 119 0.30 1.82 13.82
CA PRO A 119 1.64 1.43 13.42
C PRO A 119 1.92 1.70 11.93
N LEU A 120 3.10 2.25 11.64
CA LEU A 120 3.57 2.54 10.28
C LEU A 120 4.80 1.67 9.95
N ILE A 121 4.73 0.96 8.83
CA ILE A 121 5.85 0.27 8.21
C ILE A 121 6.22 1.06 6.96
N SER A 122 7.37 1.74 6.97
CA SER A 122 7.82 2.56 5.83
C SER A 122 8.98 1.90 5.10
N GLY A 123 8.79 1.71 3.79
CA GLY A 123 9.80 1.19 2.87
C GLY A 123 10.29 2.27 1.92
N ALA A 124 11.57 2.20 1.56
CA ALA A 124 12.16 3.03 0.52
C ALA A 124 13.20 2.23 -0.25
N ALA A 125 13.33 2.49 -1.55
CA ALA A 125 14.38 1.90 -2.37
C ALA A 125 14.90 2.93 -3.37
N ILE A 126 16.22 3.12 -3.39
CA ILE A 126 16.93 4.00 -4.33
C ILE A 126 18.14 3.24 -4.87
N ARG A 127 18.14 2.96 -6.17
CA ARG A 127 19.21 2.20 -6.84
C ARG A 127 19.45 0.84 -6.17
N MET A 128 20.60 0.68 -5.52
CA MET A 128 21.04 -0.56 -4.86
C MET A 128 20.80 -0.55 -3.35
N GLU A 129 20.14 0.49 -2.83
CA GLU A 129 19.88 0.66 -1.41
C GLU A 129 18.38 0.51 -1.14
N GLY A 130 18.06 -0.27 -0.12
CA GLY A 130 16.72 -0.40 0.42
C GLY A 130 16.73 -0.08 1.91
N GLN A 131 15.65 0.53 2.39
CA GLN A 131 15.43 0.81 3.80
C GLN A 131 14.02 0.38 4.19
N VAL A 132 13.90 -0.17 5.39
CA VAL A 132 12.63 -0.52 6.02
C VAL A 132 12.71 -0.09 7.47
N SER A 133 11.71 0.68 7.90
CA SER A 133 11.56 1.13 9.29
C SER A 133 10.17 0.82 9.80
N VAL A 134 10.08 0.44 11.07
CA VAL A 134 8.81 0.19 11.76
C VAL A 134 8.66 1.20 12.89
N PHE A 135 7.53 1.89 12.90
CA PHE A 135 7.14 2.84 13.94
C PHE A 135 5.86 2.34 14.59
N THR A 136 5.94 1.86 15.82
CA THR A 136 4.75 1.39 16.54
C THR A 136 4.00 2.53 17.24
N TYR A 137 4.71 3.63 17.53
CA TYR A 137 4.20 4.82 18.22
C TYR A 137 3.60 4.60 19.61
N ASP A 138 3.81 3.40 20.17
CA ASP A 138 3.54 3.09 21.57
C ASP A 138 4.38 3.99 22.47
N ASP A 139 3.80 4.42 23.59
CA ASP A 139 4.58 5.06 24.64
C ASP A 139 5.51 4.00 25.29
N PRO A 140 6.74 4.38 25.66
CA PRO A 140 7.77 3.46 26.16
C PRO A 140 7.42 2.77 27.49
#